data_AF-A0A2V8JCS7-F1
#
_entry.id   AF-A0A2V8JCS7-F1
#
_cell.length_a   1.000
_cell.length_b   1.000
_cell.length_c   1.000
_cell.angle_alpha   90.00
_cell.angle_beta   90.00
_cell.angle_gamma   90.00
#
_symmetry.space_group_name_H-M   'P 1'
#
loop_
_entity.id
_entity.type
_entity.pdbx_description
1 polymer ?
#
loop_
_entity_poly.entity_id
_entity_poly.type
_entity_poly.pdbx_seq_one_letter_code
_entity_poly.pdbx_strand_id
1 'polypeptide(L)'
;MFFWPTTGDPLTSRSGAFMHREPRMLTFSNWQKLMGRDSSRSTLASQALFSFPHWPQEADDRPNSCCRTFQTTRNMLAIHSPEHLKKGWRRMTLKDRCRSNRTAWAVVVLGVAVILGVSLANGGQRFDLGSEAIYEGRQSTGYPQLVSVERLPETAMEGEMCAWVQAGSPALLASAIGQERLMAQSASASVADRRSSAILNRPPAREIRDPYPTYSAVAVDPKNGEIVLQDENLFQLMVYDRMTNTPPTARLSEPKRIIGGHDTKMEFNCAIYIDPKTGDLYSVNNDTLDTMTVFSRNQSGNVHPARELSTPHRTYGIAVDEARDEMLLTVQDPPMVVVYHKYAKGQDKPLRVLRGDRTGLEDPHGIGLDTKNGWMFVANYGNVAAHPDGGGNSLPGRGYAEMRPGSGKFEPPSITVYPIQASGDTPPLRVIEGLNTQLNWPAHISVDEERGEVYIANDGADSILVFRVTDSGNVTPTRVLKGPKTQIRNPTGIYVDTVNNELVVANMGNHRATVYPRAAQGDTPPIRIIRTAADGTPALQIGNPGAVAYDTKRDEILVPN
;
A
#
# COMPACT_ATOMS: atom_id res chain seq x y z
N MET A 1 41.57 -28.28 -30.20
CA MET A 1 42.09 -29.59 -30.68
C MET A 1 40.97 -30.22 -31.51
N PHE A 2 41.20 -30.44 -32.82
CA PHE A 2 40.44 -31.26 -33.81
C PHE A 2 38.90 -31.43 -33.69
N PHE A 3 38.06 -31.26 -34.74
CA PHE A 3 38.25 -30.80 -36.14
C PHE A 3 36.86 -30.48 -36.77
N TRP A 4 36.81 -30.00 -38.04
CA TRP A 4 35.56 -29.76 -38.81
C TRP A 4 35.75 -30.14 -40.29
N PRO A 5 34.73 -30.73 -40.95
CA PRO A 5 34.38 -30.42 -42.35
C PRO A 5 32.85 -30.20 -42.52
N THR A 6 32.28 -29.26 -43.30
CA THR A 6 32.37 -28.93 -44.77
C THR A 6 31.95 -30.09 -45.70
N THR A 7 31.15 -29.95 -46.78
CA THR A 7 30.33 -28.88 -47.43
C THR A 7 29.53 -29.54 -48.59
N GLY A 8 28.41 -28.99 -49.09
CA GLY A 8 27.79 -29.47 -50.35
C GLY A 8 26.42 -28.89 -50.77
N ASP A 9 26.39 -28.17 -51.89
CA ASP A 9 25.23 -27.62 -52.63
C ASP A 9 24.93 -28.47 -53.91
N PRO A 10 24.03 -28.08 -54.86
CA PRO A 10 22.59 -27.74 -54.78
C PRO A 10 21.76 -28.52 -55.86
N LEU A 11 20.47 -28.17 -56.11
CA LEU A 11 19.90 -27.84 -57.46
C LEU A 11 18.35 -27.80 -57.61
N THR A 12 17.84 -26.62 -58.02
CA THR A 12 16.73 -26.32 -58.99
C THR A 12 15.29 -26.88 -58.91
N SER A 13 14.37 -25.94 -58.62
CA SER A 13 13.33 -25.40 -59.55
C SER A 13 11.85 -25.86 -59.54
N ARG A 14 10.95 -24.88 -59.28
CA ARG A 14 9.73 -24.46 -60.03
C ARG A 14 8.80 -23.62 -59.11
N SER A 15 8.00 -22.62 -59.52
CA SER A 15 8.15 -21.51 -60.48
C SER A 15 6.81 -20.72 -60.56
N GLY A 16 6.81 -19.40 -60.34
CA GLY A 16 5.61 -18.50 -60.38
C GLY A 16 5.50 -17.66 -59.09
N ALA A 17 5.61 -16.33 -59.01
CA ALA A 17 5.35 -15.20 -59.94
C ALA A 17 3.85 -14.93 -60.17
N PHE A 18 3.28 -13.71 -60.06
CA PHE A 18 3.75 -12.33 -59.84
C PHE A 18 2.96 -11.67 -58.65
N MET A 19 3.02 -10.39 -58.24
CA MET A 19 3.51 -9.12 -58.84
C MET A 19 3.89 -8.06 -57.77
N HIS A 20 4.74 -7.09 -58.10
CA HIS A 20 5.07 -5.91 -57.27
C HIS A 20 3.94 -4.85 -57.24
N ARG A 21 3.89 -4.02 -56.17
CA ARG A 21 4.20 -2.56 -56.25
C ARG A 21 4.14 -1.81 -54.90
N GLU A 22 5.31 -1.35 -54.47
CA GLU A 22 5.54 -0.04 -53.83
C GLU A 22 6.17 0.91 -54.88
N PRO A 23 6.52 2.20 -54.63
CA PRO A 23 6.37 3.01 -53.40
C PRO A 23 5.70 4.39 -53.65
N ARG A 24 5.57 5.23 -52.60
CA ARG A 24 6.14 6.62 -52.53
C ARG A 24 5.75 7.39 -51.26
N MET A 25 6.71 8.15 -50.71
CA MET A 25 6.46 9.27 -49.79
C MET A 25 6.00 10.52 -50.54
N LEU A 26 5.29 11.43 -49.88
CA LEU A 26 5.39 12.88 -50.05
C LEU A 26 4.77 13.64 -48.86
N THR A 27 5.02 14.95 -48.75
CA THR A 27 4.88 15.75 -47.52
C THR A 27 3.95 16.96 -47.65
N PHE A 28 3.39 17.42 -46.53
CA PHE A 28 2.92 18.78 -46.22
C PHE A 28 2.21 19.62 -47.31
N SER A 29 0.93 19.96 -47.09
CA SER A 29 0.48 21.37 -46.91
C SER A 29 -1.05 21.52 -46.76
N ASN A 30 -1.47 22.70 -46.30
CA ASN A 30 -2.85 23.07 -45.98
C ASN A 30 -3.84 22.97 -47.14
N TRP A 31 -5.11 22.65 -46.85
CA TRP A 31 -6.26 23.18 -47.59
C TRP A 31 -7.41 23.54 -46.66
N GLN A 32 -8.12 24.63 -46.98
CA GLN A 32 -9.22 25.17 -46.19
C GLN A 32 -10.34 25.64 -47.15
N LYS A 33 -11.61 25.55 -46.71
CA LYS A 33 -12.84 26.08 -47.33
C LYS A 33 -13.34 25.44 -48.64
N LEU A 34 -14.57 24.91 -48.55
CA LEU A 34 -15.73 24.98 -49.46
C LEU A 34 -16.84 24.18 -48.74
N MET A 35 -18.08 24.62 -48.47
CA MET A 35 -18.85 25.85 -48.76
C MET A 35 -19.59 26.28 -47.43
N GLY A 36 -20.31 27.40 -47.21
CA GLY A 36 -21.07 28.34 -48.05
C GLY A 36 -22.48 27.78 -48.39
N ARG A 37 -23.66 28.43 -48.25
CA ARG A 37 -24.17 29.79 -47.86
C ARG A 37 -25.71 29.66 -47.58
N ASP A 38 -26.59 30.59 -47.19
CA ASP A 38 -26.74 31.80 -46.30
C ASP A 38 -28.27 32.11 -46.26
N SER A 39 -28.98 32.66 -45.25
CA SER A 39 -28.70 33.00 -43.84
C SER A 39 -29.88 32.55 -42.91
N SER A 40 -30.87 33.29 -42.35
CA SER A 40 -31.21 34.73 -42.24
C SER A 40 -31.98 35.08 -40.94
N ARG A 41 -31.54 36.17 -40.27
CA ARG A 41 -32.24 37.13 -39.38
C ARG A 41 -33.71 36.91 -38.95
N SER A 42 -33.98 37.11 -37.66
CA SER A 42 -34.76 38.27 -37.16
C SER A 42 -34.55 38.57 -35.66
N THR A 43 -34.64 39.84 -35.27
CA THR A 43 -34.50 40.37 -33.90
C THR A 43 -35.83 40.51 -33.16
N LEU A 44 -35.82 40.48 -31.82
CA LEU A 44 -36.68 41.32 -30.98
C LEU A 44 -36.06 41.51 -29.58
N ALA A 45 -36.38 42.62 -28.90
CA ALA A 45 -35.81 42.98 -27.59
C ALA A 45 -36.78 43.82 -26.75
N SER A 46 -36.92 43.48 -25.46
CA SER A 46 -37.71 44.17 -24.42
C SER A 46 -37.52 43.42 -23.08
N GLN A 47 -37.72 43.98 -21.88
CA GLN A 47 -37.47 45.32 -21.34
C GLN A 47 -37.58 45.25 -19.79
N ALA A 48 -37.46 46.38 -19.09
CA ALA A 48 -37.66 46.56 -17.63
C ALA A 48 -36.60 45.95 -16.68
N LEU A 49 -36.39 46.42 -15.44
CA LEU A 49 -36.20 47.76 -14.83
C LEU A 49 -36.32 47.56 -13.29
N PHE A 50 -35.43 48.16 -12.49
CA PHE A 50 -35.47 48.41 -11.02
C PHE A 50 -36.25 47.43 -10.10
N SER A 51 -35.66 46.91 -9.01
CA SER A 51 -35.41 47.71 -7.80
C SER A 51 -34.60 46.94 -6.75
N PHE A 52 -33.87 47.67 -5.89
CA PHE A 52 -33.47 47.19 -4.56
C PHE A 52 -34.50 47.61 -3.51
N PRO A 53 -34.82 46.74 -2.54
CA PRO A 53 -34.93 47.14 -1.15
C PRO A 53 -34.01 46.31 -0.23
N HIS A 54 -33.82 46.76 1.01
CA HIS A 54 -33.05 46.03 2.02
C HIS A 54 -33.82 44.80 2.55
N TRP A 55 -33.09 43.84 3.11
CA TRP A 55 -33.60 42.85 4.07
C TRP A 55 -32.74 42.89 5.36
N PRO A 56 -33.26 42.58 6.56
CA PRO A 56 -32.57 42.87 7.82
C PRO A 56 -31.49 41.85 8.21
N GLN A 57 -30.82 42.15 9.33
CA GLN A 57 -30.07 41.15 10.11
C GLN A 57 -31.06 40.18 10.77
N GLU A 58 -30.92 38.88 10.52
CA GLU A 58 -31.30 37.82 11.45
C GLU A 58 -30.42 36.59 11.19
N ALA A 59 -30.24 35.73 12.20
CA ALA A 59 -29.26 34.64 12.16
C ALA A 59 -29.85 33.35 11.57
N ASP A 60 -29.02 32.56 10.89
CA ASP A 60 -29.33 31.19 10.48
C ASP A 60 -28.10 30.30 10.72
N ASP A 61 -28.21 29.37 11.67
CA ASP A 61 -27.13 28.47 12.08
C ASP A 61 -26.91 27.38 11.03
N ARG A 62 -25.81 27.45 10.26
CA ARG A 62 -25.34 26.36 9.40
C ARG A 62 -23.82 26.18 9.52
N PRO A 63 -23.32 24.97 9.85
CA PRO A 63 -21.88 24.73 9.90
C PRO A 63 -21.26 24.82 8.50
N ASN A 64 -20.04 25.36 8.44
CA ASN A 64 -19.38 25.69 7.18
C ASN A 64 -19.04 24.47 6.31
N SER A 65 -18.97 24.73 5.00
CA SER A 65 -18.61 23.80 3.93
C SER A 65 -17.47 22.84 4.28
N CYS A 66 -17.72 21.53 4.19
CA CYS A 66 -16.73 20.50 4.44
C CYS A 66 -15.81 20.28 3.21
N CYS A 67 -14.97 21.26 2.90
CA CYS A 67 -13.79 21.05 2.05
C CYS A 67 -12.63 20.63 2.94
N ARG A 68 -12.42 19.31 3.10
CA ARG A 68 -11.20 18.74 3.67
C ARG A 68 -10.69 17.64 2.75
N THR A 69 -9.40 17.69 2.44
CA THR A 69 -8.70 16.69 1.65
C THR A 69 -8.62 15.37 2.41
N PHE A 70 -8.87 14.26 1.72
CA PHE A 70 -8.49 12.95 2.22
C PHE A 70 -6.95 12.89 2.30
N GLN A 71 -6.42 12.70 3.50
CA GLN A 71 -4.99 12.48 3.72
C GLN A 71 -4.74 11.01 4.03
N THR A 72 -3.77 10.45 3.32
CA THR A 72 -3.05 9.24 3.74
C THR A 72 -2.19 9.63 4.94
N THR A 73 -2.74 9.46 6.15
CA THR A 73 -1.98 9.49 7.41
C THR A 73 -2.73 8.68 8.47
N ARG A 74 -2.17 7.53 8.89
CA ARG A 74 -2.65 6.80 10.08
C ARG A 74 -1.82 7.11 11.33
N ASN A 75 -0.53 7.40 11.18
CA ASN A 75 0.36 7.76 12.28
C ASN A 75 1.26 8.96 11.90
N MET A 76 1.60 9.79 12.89
CA MET A 76 2.84 10.58 12.88
C MET A 76 3.85 9.95 13.83
N LEU A 77 5.13 10.05 13.47
CA LEU A 77 6.24 9.48 14.22
C LEU A 77 7.20 10.60 14.62
N ALA A 78 7.55 10.65 15.90
CA ALA A 78 8.59 11.52 16.41
C ALA A 78 9.86 10.72 16.75
N ILE A 79 11.01 11.22 16.30
CA ILE A 79 12.33 10.60 16.49
C ILE A 79 13.29 11.65 17.05
N HIS A 80 13.76 11.45 18.28
CA HIS A 80 14.69 12.39 18.93
C HIS A 80 16.16 12.17 18.50
N SER A 81 16.89 13.25 18.20
CA SER A 81 18.23 13.21 17.60
C SER A 81 19.33 13.77 18.51
N PRO A 82 20.15 12.92 19.18
CA PRO A 82 21.08 13.40 20.22
C PRO A 82 22.40 14.01 19.66
N GLU A 83 22.35 15.12 18.92
CA GLU A 83 23.54 15.81 18.40
C GLU A 83 23.47 17.35 18.29
N HIS A 84 23.35 18.08 19.41
CA HIS A 84 23.64 19.54 19.42
C HIS A 84 24.42 20.12 20.63
N LEU A 85 25.27 19.33 21.30
CA LEU A 85 26.20 19.83 22.35
C LEU A 85 27.62 20.16 21.85
N LYS A 86 27.73 21.17 20.96
CA LYS A 86 29.01 21.82 20.59
C LYS A 86 29.12 23.25 21.12
N LYS A 87 29.40 23.41 22.43
CA LYS A 87 29.86 24.67 23.05
C LYS A 87 30.60 24.39 24.37
N GLY A 88 31.77 25.01 24.57
CA GLY A 88 32.27 25.31 25.93
C GLY A 88 33.23 24.33 26.62
N TRP A 89 34.13 23.63 25.92
CA TRP A 89 35.27 22.98 26.61
C TRP A 89 36.23 24.02 27.21
N ARG A 90 36.04 24.39 28.48
CA ARG A 90 37.10 24.99 29.31
C ARG A 90 37.89 23.86 29.98
N ARG A 91 39.21 23.90 29.85
CA ARG A 91 40.12 23.02 30.63
C ARG A 91 39.90 23.24 32.13
N MET A 92 39.53 22.19 32.85
CA MET A 92 39.86 22.05 34.27
C MET A 92 41.01 21.03 34.38
N THR A 93 42.07 21.42 35.07
CA THR A 93 43.28 20.60 35.29
C THR A 93 43.08 19.61 36.43
N LEU A 94 43.87 18.54 36.46
CA LEU A 94 43.86 17.60 37.58
C LEU A 94 44.33 18.29 38.88
N LYS A 95 43.40 18.54 39.79
CA LYS A 95 43.62 18.57 41.24
C LYS A 95 42.30 18.30 41.98
N ASP A 96 42.39 18.17 43.30
CA ASP A 96 41.27 18.09 44.25
C ASP A 96 40.35 16.84 44.14
N ARG A 97 40.99 15.66 44.01
CA ARG A 97 40.36 14.36 44.27
C ARG A 97 40.80 13.76 45.62
N CYS A 98 40.45 14.38 46.76
CA CYS A 98 40.55 13.70 48.07
C CYS A 98 39.82 14.41 49.25
N ARG A 99 38.63 13.93 49.63
CA ARG A 99 38.01 13.90 50.99
C ARG A 99 36.62 13.24 50.84
N SER A 100 36.41 12.00 51.28
CA SER A 100 36.32 11.48 52.67
C SER A 100 34.86 11.40 53.14
N ASN A 101 34.40 10.19 53.45
CA ASN A 101 33.04 9.87 53.93
C ASN A 101 32.62 10.65 55.18
N ARG A 102 31.32 11.02 55.26
CA ARG A 102 30.36 10.69 56.35
C ARG A 102 29.07 11.53 56.29
N THR A 103 28.02 11.06 55.59
CA THR A 103 26.60 11.49 55.77
C THR A 103 25.58 10.60 55.03
N ALA A 104 25.81 9.27 55.00
CA ALA A 104 24.72 8.32 54.73
C ALA A 104 24.05 7.93 56.06
N TRP A 105 22.79 7.46 56.01
CA TRP A 105 21.94 7.06 57.17
C TRP A 105 21.40 8.21 58.03
N ALA A 106 20.41 8.96 57.49
CA ALA A 106 19.55 9.84 58.31
C ALA A 106 18.14 10.10 57.70
N VAL A 107 18.03 10.22 56.36
CA VAL A 107 16.85 10.85 55.72
C VAL A 107 15.69 9.88 55.39
N VAL A 108 15.94 8.57 55.30
CA VAL A 108 14.99 7.60 54.72
C VAL A 108 13.74 7.33 55.59
N VAL A 109 13.77 7.63 56.89
CA VAL A 109 12.74 7.19 57.85
C VAL A 109 11.53 8.15 57.96
N LEU A 110 11.65 9.41 57.55
CA LEU A 110 10.60 10.43 57.73
C LEU A 110 9.62 10.58 56.55
N GLY A 111 9.91 10.01 55.38
CA GLY A 111 9.06 10.17 54.18
C GLY A 111 7.78 9.32 54.14
N VAL A 112 7.73 8.23 54.91
CA VAL A 112 6.69 7.18 54.76
C VAL A 112 5.40 7.49 55.53
N ALA A 113 5.45 8.35 56.55
CA ALA A 113 4.36 8.57 57.49
C ALA A 113 3.22 9.49 57.00
N VAL A 114 3.40 10.22 55.89
CA VAL A 114 2.44 11.27 55.45
C VAL A 114 1.47 10.78 54.36
N ILE A 115 1.85 9.79 53.56
CA ILE A 115 1.07 9.36 52.38
C ILE A 115 -0.15 8.49 52.75
N LEU A 116 -0.15 7.83 53.90
CA LEU A 116 -1.24 6.94 54.35
C LEU A 116 -2.42 7.67 55.03
N GLY A 117 -2.43 9.01 55.08
CA GLY A 117 -3.41 9.79 55.84
C GLY A 117 -4.65 10.29 55.08
N VAL A 118 -4.67 10.26 53.74
CA VAL A 118 -5.64 11.05 52.93
C VAL A 118 -6.32 10.23 51.82
N SER A 119 -6.81 9.03 52.16
CA SER A 119 -7.47 8.13 51.18
C SER A 119 -8.86 7.62 51.61
N LEU A 120 -9.49 8.26 52.61
CA LEU A 120 -10.81 7.86 53.14
C LEU A 120 -11.78 9.03 53.35
N ALA A 121 -11.80 10.02 52.46
CA ALA A 121 -12.89 11.00 52.36
C ALA A 121 -12.93 11.75 51.02
N ASN A 122 -13.52 11.14 49.98
CA ASN A 122 -14.36 11.75 48.93
C ASN A 122 -14.51 10.78 47.75
N GLY A 123 -15.70 10.72 47.14
CA GLY A 123 -15.99 9.84 46.02
C GLY A 123 -16.15 10.59 44.69
N GLY A 124 -15.99 9.86 43.59
CA GLY A 124 -16.70 10.19 42.34
C GLY A 124 -16.18 11.35 41.50
N GLN A 125 -14.89 11.38 41.15
CA GLN A 125 -14.44 12.06 39.93
C GLN A 125 -13.61 11.12 39.06
N ARG A 126 -13.92 11.08 37.76
CA ARG A 126 -13.03 10.52 36.74
C ARG A 126 -11.90 11.51 36.51
N PHE A 127 -10.66 11.08 36.65
CA PHE A 127 -9.51 11.80 36.10
C PHE A 127 -9.28 11.32 34.67
N ASP A 128 -9.61 12.18 33.70
CA ASP A 128 -9.00 12.07 32.38
C ASP A 128 -7.53 12.46 32.51
N LEU A 129 -6.63 11.50 32.30
CA LEU A 129 -5.20 11.75 32.23
C LEU A 129 -4.85 12.25 30.82
N GLY A 130 -5.05 13.55 30.60
CA GLY A 130 -4.55 14.26 29.43
C GLY A 130 -3.05 14.05 29.23
N SER A 131 -2.60 14.04 27.98
CA SER A 131 -1.30 13.54 27.54
C SER A 131 -0.07 14.38 27.93
N GLU A 132 -0.22 15.42 28.75
CA GLU A 132 0.88 16.33 29.14
C GLU A 132 1.82 15.71 30.21
N ALA A 133 1.40 14.69 30.95
CA ALA A 133 2.07 14.22 32.16
C ALA A 133 3.23 13.21 32.00
N ILE A 134 3.72 12.97 30.77
CA ILE A 134 4.73 11.91 30.49
C ILE A 134 6.10 12.47 30.03
N TYR A 135 6.18 13.76 29.66
CA TYR A 135 7.38 14.31 29.00
C TYR A 135 8.51 14.76 29.95
N GLU A 136 8.24 15.01 31.23
CA GLU A 136 9.31 15.32 32.20
C GLU A 136 10.04 14.05 32.69
N GLY A 137 11.25 13.79 32.16
CA GLY A 137 12.20 12.87 32.79
C GLY A 137 12.90 11.85 31.90
N ARG A 138 12.66 11.81 30.58
CA ARG A 138 13.38 10.90 29.68
C ARG A 138 14.88 11.25 29.61
N GLN A 139 15.72 10.44 30.25
CA GLN A 139 17.17 10.52 30.13
C GLN A 139 17.59 10.17 28.69
N SER A 140 18.58 10.89 28.15
CA SER A 140 19.14 10.58 26.84
C SER A 140 19.86 9.23 26.88
N THR A 141 19.44 8.31 26.01
CA THR A 141 19.99 6.95 25.88
C THR A 141 21.32 6.91 25.10
N GLY A 142 21.80 8.05 24.60
CA GLY A 142 23.00 8.17 23.76
C GLY A 142 22.78 7.80 22.28
N TYR A 143 21.63 7.23 21.93
CA TYR A 143 21.26 6.81 20.58
C TYR A 143 19.85 7.32 20.22
N PRO A 144 19.51 7.46 18.93
CA PRO A 144 18.14 7.82 18.54
C PRO A 144 17.19 6.70 18.90
N GLN A 145 15.95 7.07 19.19
CA GLN A 145 14.86 6.13 19.43
C GLN A 145 13.55 6.75 18.93
N LEU A 146 12.62 5.90 18.52
CA LEU A 146 11.22 6.29 18.37
C LEU A 146 10.71 6.77 19.73
N VAL A 147 10.29 8.03 19.82
CA VAL A 147 9.86 8.62 21.10
C VAL A 147 8.34 8.61 21.28
N SER A 148 7.57 8.76 20.21
CA SER A 148 6.11 8.58 20.21
C SER A 148 5.61 8.09 18.85
N VAL A 149 4.45 7.42 18.88
CA VAL A 149 3.60 7.15 17.71
C VAL A 149 2.28 7.82 18.02
N GLU A 150 1.93 8.86 17.28
CA GLU A 150 0.69 9.60 17.47
C GLU A 150 -0.26 9.29 16.32
N ARG A 151 -1.31 8.52 16.63
CA ARG A 151 -2.47 8.39 15.73
C ARG A 151 -3.17 9.73 15.63
N LEU A 152 -3.58 10.08 14.41
CA LEU A 152 -4.48 11.22 14.24
C LEU A 152 -5.84 10.89 14.90
N PRO A 153 -6.52 11.86 15.56
CA PRO A 153 -7.73 11.57 16.32
C PRO A 153 -8.86 10.97 15.47
N GLU A 154 -9.42 9.85 15.92
CA GLU A 154 -10.54 9.16 15.25
C GLU A 154 -11.78 10.08 15.10
N THR A 155 -11.93 11.11 15.94
CA THR A 155 -12.96 12.16 15.83
C THR A 155 -12.86 13.03 14.58
N ALA A 156 -11.77 12.95 13.80
CA ALA A 156 -11.70 13.51 12.45
C ALA A 156 -12.34 12.61 11.37
N MET A 157 -12.69 11.37 11.73
CA MET A 157 -13.21 10.30 10.86
C MET A 157 -14.45 9.57 11.43
N GLU A 158 -15.03 10.03 12.53
CA GLU A 158 -16.30 9.52 13.10
C GLU A 158 -17.56 9.88 12.27
N GLY A 159 -17.41 10.73 11.25
CA GLY A 159 -18.47 10.91 10.26
C GLY A 159 -18.66 9.64 9.41
N GLU A 160 -19.89 9.40 8.96
CA GLU A 160 -20.07 8.57 7.76
C GLU A 160 -19.16 9.11 6.65
N MET A 161 -18.51 8.23 5.87
CA MET A 161 -17.72 8.67 4.72
C MET A 161 -18.56 9.62 3.88
N CYS A 162 -18.05 10.83 3.61
CA CYS A 162 -18.74 11.84 2.81
C CYS A 162 -19.36 11.15 1.59
N ALA A 163 -20.69 11.06 1.55
CA ALA A 163 -21.38 10.31 0.52
C ALA A 163 -20.89 10.79 -0.85
N TRP A 164 -20.61 9.85 -1.76
CA TRP A 164 -20.00 10.15 -3.05
C TRP A 164 -21.00 10.86 -3.98
N VAL A 165 -21.22 12.15 -3.71
CA VAL A 165 -22.09 13.02 -4.49
C VAL A 165 -21.37 13.36 -5.79
N GLN A 166 -21.93 12.91 -6.92
CA GLN A 166 -21.44 13.32 -8.25
C GLN A 166 -21.35 14.85 -8.33
N ALA A 167 -20.19 15.35 -8.78
CA ALA A 167 -19.81 16.75 -8.65
C ALA A 167 -20.81 17.72 -9.33
N GLY A 168 -21.64 18.36 -8.50
CA GLY A 168 -22.69 19.28 -8.94
C GLY A 168 -22.15 20.62 -9.42
N SER A 169 -22.00 20.77 -10.73
CA SER A 169 -21.64 22.00 -11.48
C SER A 169 -20.19 22.51 -11.31
N PRO A 170 -19.49 22.86 -12.42
CA PRO A 170 -18.07 23.24 -12.39
C PRO A 170 -17.78 24.64 -11.79
N ALA A 171 -18.80 25.41 -11.43
CA ALA A 171 -18.65 26.80 -10.98
C ALA A 171 -17.86 26.95 -9.67
N LEU A 172 -17.99 26.00 -8.73
CA LEU A 172 -17.35 26.06 -7.41
C LEU A 172 -15.85 25.68 -7.45
N LEU A 173 -15.45 24.85 -8.41
CA LEU A 173 -14.06 24.38 -8.54
C LEU A 173 -13.12 25.52 -8.98
N ALA A 174 -13.59 26.40 -9.88
CA ALA A 174 -12.81 27.53 -10.37
C ALA A 174 -12.46 28.55 -9.26
N SER A 175 -13.38 28.80 -8.32
CA SER A 175 -13.14 29.64 -7.14
C SER A 175 -12.15 29.01 -6.15
N ALA A 176 -12.25 27.69 -5.91
CA ALA A 176 -11.33 26.97 -5.03
C ALA A 176 -9.89 27.01 -5.57
N ILE A 177 -9.69 26.67 -6.85
CA ILE A 177 -8.40 26.76 -7.54
C ILE A 177 -7.85 28.20 -7.54
N GLY A 178 -8.74 29.21 -7.59
CA GLY A 178 -8.37 30.62 -7.44
C GLY A 178 -7.77 30.94 -6.06
N GLN A 179 -8.39 30.45 -4.98
CA GLN A 179 -7.86 30.62 -3.62
C GLN A 179 -6.58 29.82 -3.38
N GLU A 180 -6.48 28.57 -3.85
CA GLU A 180 -5.24 27.79 -3.76
C GLU A 180 -4.08 28.48 -4.47
N ARG A 181 -4.29 29.03 -5.68
CA ARG A 181 -3.24 29.78 -6.39
C ARG A 181 -2.78 31.03 -5.64
N LEU A 182 -3.68 31.70 -4.93
CA LEU A 182 -3.33 32.86 -4.10
C LEU A 182 -2.57 32.44 -2.84
N MET A 183 -2.94 31.33 -2.19
CA MET A 183 -2.22 30.82 -1.02
C MET A 183 -0.85 30.20 -1.39
N ALA A 184 -0.74 29.52 -2.53
CA ALA A 184 0.54 29.03 -3.05
C ALA A 184 1.51 30.17 -3.44
N GLN A 185 0.98 31.37 -3.72
CA GLN A 185 1.78 32.58 -3.94
C GLN A 185 2.17 33.29 -2.63
N SER A 186 1.50 33.02 -1.51
CA SER A 186 1.87 33.58 -0.19
C SER A 186 3.05 32.86 0.47
N ALA A 187 4.27 33.26 0.04
CA ALA A 187 5.49 33.30 0.85
C ALA A 187 5.89 32.02 1.64
N SER A 188 6.04 30.89 0.95
CA SER A 188 6.80 29.74 1.46
C SER A 188 7.59 28.99 0.38
N ALA A 189 6.97 28.72 -0.77
CA ALA A 189 7.59 27.99 -1.88
C ALA A 189 8.75 28.72 -2.61
N SER A 190 8.97 30.01 -2.35
CA SER A 190 9.97 30.84 -3.05
C SER A 190 11.35 30.91 -2.39
N VAL A 191 11.53 30.37 -1.18
CA VAL A 191 12.85 30.19 -0.57
C VAL A 191 13.42 28.81 -0.95
N ALA A 192 13.49 28.58 -2.27
CA ALA A 192 14.30 27.50 -2.83
C ALA A 192 15.78 27.84 -2.55
N ASP A 193 16.33 27.25 -1.49
CA ASP A 193 17.68 27.53 -1.02
C ASP A 193 18.71 27.26 -2.13
N ARG A 194 19.69 28.15 -2.31
CA ARG A 194 20.71 28.05 -3.38
C ARG A 194 21.77 26.97 -3.11
N ARG A 195 21.42 25.95 -2.31
CA ARG A 195 22.26 24.78 -2.08
C ARG A 195 22.08 23.83 -3.25
N SER A 196 23.17 23.60 -3.98
CA SER A 196 23.30 22.44 -4.87
C SER A 196 22.93 21.16 -4.10
N SER A 197 22.05 20.35 -4.67
CA SER A 197 21.78 19.00 -4.16
C SER A 197 23.07 18.19 -4.13
N ALA A 198 23.49 17.80 -2.93
CA ALA A 198 24.71 17.01 -2.74
C ALA A 198 24.38 15.52 -2.81
N ILE A 199 24.92 14.81 -3.83
CA ILE A 199 24.85 13.35 -3.88
C ILE A 199 25.80 12.80 -2.82
N LEU A 200 25.24 12.31 -1.70
CA LEU A 200 25.99 11.81 -0.56
C LEU A 200 26.28 10.30 -0.71
N ASN A 201 27.30 9.96 -1.50
CA ASN A 201 27.81 8.59 -1.64
C ASN A 201 28.55 8.13 -0.37
N ARG A 202 27.79 7.87 0.70
CA ARG A 202 28.23 7.31 1.98
C ARG A 202 27.11 6.42 2.56
N PRO A 203 27.42 5.41 3.39
CA PRO A 203 26.38 4.69 4.13
C PRO A 203 25.57 5.66 5.02
N PRO A 204 24.31 5.33 5.34
CA PRO A 204 23.52 6.11 6.29
C PRO A 204 24.25 6.17 7.63
N ALA A 205 24.31 7.36 8.24
CA ALA A 205 25.00 7.54 9.51
C ALA A 205 24.29 6.82 10.67
N ARG A 206 22.98 6.65 10.54
CA ARG A 206 22.03 6.00 11.47
C ARG A 206 20.87 5.48 10.61
N GLU A 207 20.27 4.36 11.00
CA GLU A 207 19.04 3.82 10.39
C GLU A 207 18.02 3.58 11.50
N ILE A 208 16.74 3.84 11.22
CA ILE A 208 15.63 3.73 12.18
C ILE A 208 14.47 3.05 11.45
N ARG A 209 13.98 1.95 12.01
CA ARG A 209 12.90 1.10 11.50
C ARG A 209 12.13 0.50 12.69
N ASP A 210 10.93 -0.03 12.47
CA ASP A 210 10.26 -0.85 13.48
C ASP A 210 11.12 -2.13 13.69
N PRO A 211 11.47 -2.54 14.92
CA PRO A 211 12.22 -3.77 15.14
C PRO A 211 11.38 -5.06 14.96
N TYR A 212 10.08 -4.95 14.68
CA TYR A 212 9.17 -6.08 14.55
C TYR A 212 8.63 -6.24 13.12
N PRO A 213 8.56 -7.48 12.59
CA PRO A 213 7.87 -7.76 11.34
C PRO A 213 6.41 -7.30 11.29
N THR A 214 5.99 -6.76 10.15
CA THR A 214 4.59 -6.38 9.84
C THR A 214 4.14 -7.11 8.57
N TYR A 215 3.08 -7.92 8.67
CA TYR A 215 2.76 -8.84 7.59
C TYR A 215 1.94 -8.21 6.46
N SER A 216 2.47 -8.22 5.24
CA SER A 216 1.83 -7.72 4.01
C SER A 216 1.07 -8.80 3.24
N ALA A 217 1.62 -10.01 3.20
CA ALA A 217 1.05 -11.14 2.47
C ALA A 217 1.13 -12.46 3.23
N VAL A 218 0.32 -13.44 2.81
CA VAL A 218 0.33 -14.80 3.35
C VAL A 218 0.00 -15.81 2.25
N ALA A 219 0.71 -16.93 2.25
CA ALA A 219 0.35 -18.12 1.50
C ALA A 219 0.52 -19.37 2.39
N VAL A 220 -0.26 -20.42 2.10
CA VAL A 220 -0.23 -21.69 2.84
C VAL A 220 0.23 -22.80 1.91
N ASP A 221 1.13 -23.64 2.39
CA ASP A 221 1.53 -24.89 1.78
C ASP A 221 0.90 -26.05 2.56
N PRO A 222 -0.33 -26.50 2.21
CA PRO A 222 -1.00 -27.59 2.91
C PRO A 222 -0.33 -28.96 2.67
N LYS A 223 0.53 -29.09 1.65
CA LYS A 223 1.26 -30.31 1.28
C LYS A 223 2.47 -30.54 2.19
N ASN A 224 3.20 -29.48 2.53
CA ASN A 224 4.32 -29.52 3.48
C ASN A 224 3.92 -29.09 4.91
N GLY A 225 2.69 -28.62 5.11
CA GLY A 225 2.17 -28.19 6.41
C GLY A 225 2.76 -26.87 6.89
N GLU A 226 3.05 -25.94 5.98
CA GLU A 226 3.71 -24.66 6.29
C GLU A 226 2.80 -23.46 6.01
N ILE A 227 2.96 -22.39 6.78
CA ILE A 227 2.43 -21.05 6.47
C ILE A 227 3.64 -20.17 6.16
N VAL A 228 3.61 -19.44 5.05
CA VAL A 228 4.63 -18.45 4.72
C VAL A 228 4.01 -17.06 4.80
N LEU A 229 4.60 -16.23 5.66
CA LEU A 229 4.17 -14.86 5.90
C LEU A 229 5.24 -13.91 5.39
N GLN A 230 4.80 -12.85 4.71
CA GLN A 230 5.68 -11.86 4.11
C GLN A 230 5.75 -10.63 4.99
N ASP A 231 6.96 -10.22 5.37
CA ASP A 231 7.24 -9.04 6.19
C ASP A 231 7.79 -7.90 5.33
N GLU A 232 7.02 -6.82 5.28
CA GLU A 232 7.34 -5.62 4.50
C GLU A 232 8.22 -4.61 5.26
N ASN A 233 8.33 -4.70 6.60
CA ASN A 233 9.13 -3.74 7.39
C ASN A 233 10.61 -4.15 7.54
N LEU A 234 10.91 -5.45 7.64
CA LEU A 234 12.31 -5.94 7.62
C LEU A 234 12.70 -6.61 6.28
N PHE A 235 11.80 -6.60 5.30
CA PHE A 235 11.91 -7.22 3.96
C PHE A 235 12.27 -8.72 4.01
N GLN A 236 11.36 -9.55 4.52
CA GLN A 236 11.62 -10.97 4.82
C GLN A 236 10.46 -11.89 4.42
N LEU A 237 10.77 -13.18 4.18
CA LEU A 237 9.80 -14.27 4.18
C LEU A 237 10.00 -15.09 5.46
N MET A 238 8.94 -15.24 6.26
CA MET A 238 8.95 -15.96 7.52
C MET A 238 8.11 -17.23 7.38
N VAL A 239 8.76 -18.40 7.52
CA VAL A 239 8.08 -19.70 7.37
C VAL A 239 7.75 -20.30 8.73
N TYR A 240 6.50 -20.66 8.92
CA TYR A 240 5.91 -21.24 10.12
C TYR A 240 5.32 -22.62 9.86
N ASP A 241 5.06 -23.40 10.91
CA ASP A 241 4.22 -24.61 10.79
C ASP A 241 2.75 -24.17 10.72
N ARG A 242 1.92 -24.86 9.94
CA ARG A 242 0.49 -24.49 9.78
C ARG A 242 -0.25 -24.43 11.13
N MET A 243 0.18 -25.25 12.08
CA MET A 243 -0.37 -25.32 13.43
C MET A 243 0.29 -24.38 14.45
N THR A 244 1.21 -23.50 14.04
CA THR A 244 1.80 -22.48 14.93
C THR A 244 0.70 -21.61 15.54
N ASN A 245 0.77 -21.44 16.86
CA ASN A 245 -0.10 -20.57 17.64
C ASN A 245 0.73 -19.98 18.78
N THR A 246 0.84 -18.65 18.87
CA THR A 246 1.68 -17.99 19.88
C THR A 246 1.02 -18.12 21.26
N PRO A 247 1.67 -18.74 22.27
CA PRO A 247 1.13 -18.81 23.62
C PRO A 247 0.85 -17.41 24.20
N PRO A 248 -0.18 -17.23 25.04
CA PRO A 248 -0.50 -15.91 25.63
C PRO A 248 0.68 -15.25 26.37
N THR A 249 1.53 -16.07 27.00
CA THR A 249 2.72 -15.63 27.75
C THR A 249 3.98 -15.45 26.89
N ALA A 250 3.98 -15.86 25.62
CA ALA A 250 5.15 -15.76 24.75
C ALA A 250 5.29 -14.36 24.14
N ARG A 251 6.53 -13.90 23.92
CA ARG A 251 6.77 -12.62 23.22
C ARG A 251 6.32 -12.70 21.77
N LEU A 252 6.73 -13.73 21.04
CA LEU A 252 6.39 -13.97 19.64
C LEU A 252 6.37 -15.48 19.34
N SER A 253 5.98 -15.86 18.12
CA SER A 253 6.25 -17.18 17.56
C SER A 253 7.53 -17.15 16.74
N GLU A 254 8.51 -17.99 17.11
CA GLU A 254 9.74 -18.19 16.34
C GLU A 254 9.43 -18.90 15.00
N PRO A 255 9.92 -18.41 13.85
CA PRO A 255 9.77 -19.08 12.56
C PRO A 255 10.73 -20.26 12.41
N LYS A 256 10.34 -21.25 11.60
CA LYS A 256 11.16 -22.42 11.22
C LYS A 256 12.39 -22.00 10.40
N ARG A 257 12.21 -21.02 9.52
CA ARG A 257 13.25 -20.37 8.73
C ARG A 257 12.79 -18.97 8.32
N ILE A 258 13.76 -18.08 8.15
CA ILE A 258 13.60 -16.74 7.59
C ILE A 258 14.42 -16.70 6.30
N ILE A 259 13.94 -16.02 5.27
CA ILE A 259 14.72 -15.54 4.12
C ILE A 259 14.69 -14.02 4.19
N GLY A 260 15.83 -13.34 4.19
CA GLY A 260 15.89 -11.89 4.28
C GLY A 260 17.29 -11.31 4.39
N GLY A 261 17.43 -10.01 4.10
CA GLY A 261 18.70 -9.29 3.99
C GLY A 261 19.09 -9.00 2.53
N HIS A 262 19.99 -8.03 2.32
CA HIS A 262 20.26 -7.43 1.01
C HIS A 262 20.56 -8.42 -0.14
N ASP A 263 21.18 -9.57 0.17
CA ASP A 263 21.57 -10.56 -0.84
C ASP A 263 20.36 -11.26 -1.49
N THR A 264 19.21 -11.23 -0.81
CA THR A 264 17.91 -11.74 -1.28
C THR A 264 17.25 -10.84 -2.33
N LYS A 265 17.64 -9.56 -2.43
CA LYS A 265 17.00 -8.55 -3.30
C LYS A 265 15.49 -8.43 -3.08
N MET A 266 15.04 -8.51 -1.82
CA MET A 266 13.67 -8.23 -1.41
C MET A 266 13.59 -6.85 -0.78
N GLU A 267 12.66 -6.01 -1.25
CA GLU A 267 12.31 -4.69 -0.69
C GLU A 267 10.85 -4.38 -1.05
N PHE A 268 10.10 -3.75 -0.13
CA PHE A 268 8.67 -3.42 -0.30
C PHE A 268 7.87 -4.53 -0.99
N ASN A 269 7.93 -5.72 -0.40
CA ASN A 269 7.40 -6.92 -0.98
C ASN A 269 5.91 -7.09 -0.60
N CYS A 270 5.04 -6.88 -1.60
CA CYS A 270 3.60 -6.79 -1.37
C CYS A 270 2.87 -8.12 -1.50
N ALA A 271 3.26 -9.05 -2.39
CA ALA A 271 2.58 -10.36 -2.54
C ALA A 271 3.52 -11.57 -2.60
N ILE A 272 2.99 -12.74 -2.23
CA ILE A 272 3.68 -14.04 -2.21
C ILE A 272 2.87 -15.15 -2.88
N TYR A 273 3.55 -16.02 -3.64
CA TYR A 273 3.00 -17.28 -4.16
C TYR A 273 3.90 -18.48 -3.80
N ILE A 274 3.30 -19.67 -3.68
CA ILE A 274 4.01 -20.94 -3.42
C ILE A 274 3.67 -21.92 -4.54
N ASP A 275 4.69 -22.42 -5.24
CA ASP A 275 4.52 -23.41 -6.32
C ASP A 275 4.07 -24.77 -5.73
N PRO A 276 2.86 -25.28 -6.01
CA PRO A 276 2.39 -26.53 -5.41
C PRO A 276 3.17 -27.77 -5.89
N LYS A 277 3.91 -27.65 -7.01
CA LYS A 277 4.77 -28.73 -7.54
C LYS A 277 6.04 -28.85 -6.69
N THR A 278 6.78 -27.75 -6.47
CA THR A 278 8.11 -27.75 -5.80
C THR A 278 8.11 -27.23 -4.36
N GLY A 279 7.18 -26.35 -4.00
CA GLY A 279 7.15 -25.59 -2.75
C GLY A 279 8.02 -24.32 -2.77
N ASP A 280 8.47 -23.89 -3.96
CA ASP A 280 9.31 -22.69 -4.12
C ASP A 280 8.50 -21.41 -3.91
N LEU A 281 9.14 -20.40 -3.33
CA LEU A 281 8.50 -19.18 -2.84
C LEU A 281 8.77 -18.02 -3.80
N TYR A 282 7.72 -17.40 -4.32
CA TYR A 282 7.78 -16.31 -5.29
C TYR A 282 7.38 -15.03 -4.53
N SER A 283 8.30 -14.08 -4.38
CA SER A 283 8.09 -12.79 -3.70
C SER A 283 8.11 -11.66 -4.73
N VAL A 284 7.02 -10.88 -4.77
CA VAL A 284 6.91 -9.70 -5.63
C VAL A 284 7.36 -8.46 -4.87
N ASN A 285 8.39 -7.78 -5.36
CA ASN A 285 8.75 -6.43 -4.90
C ASN A 285 7.94 -5.39 -5.68
N ASN A 286 7.53 -4.32 -5.00
CA ASN A 286 6.63 -3.32 -5.56
C ASN A 286 7.34 -1.98 -5.86
N ASP A 287 7.90 -1.35 -4.83
CA ASP A 287 8.06 0.11 -4.81
C ASP A 287 9.50 0.61 -5.09
N THR A 288 10.54 -0.19 -4.82
CA THR A 288 11.96 0.17 -5.04
C THR A 288 12.73 -0.74 -5.99
N LEU A 289 12.27 -1.97 -6.20
CA LEU A 289 12.94 -2.98 -7.02
C LEU A 289 12.00 -3.54 -8.08
N ASP A 290 12.35 -3.32 -9.36
CA ASP A 290 11.62 -3.82 -10.54
C ASP A 290 11.84 -5.33 -10.78
N THR A 291 11.71 -6.15 -9.71
CA THR A 291 12.01 -7.58 -9.71
C THR A 291 11.03 -8.42 -8.88
N MET A 292 10.59 -9.54 -9.45
CA MET A 292 10.11 -10.68 -8.67
C MET A 292 11.30 -11.61 -8.36
N THR A 293 11.41 -12.02 -7.11
CA THR A 293 12.42 -12.97 -6.63
C THR A 293 11.78 -14.34 -6.36
N VAL A 294 12.51 -15.42 -6.62
CA VAL A 294 12.05 -16.79 -6.38
C VAL A 294 13.11 -17.56 -5.62
N PHE A 295 12.72 -18.11 -4.47
CA PHE A 295 13.58 -18.89 -3.58
C PHE A 295 13.16 -20.35 -3.61
N SER A 296 14.12 -21.26 -3.74
CA SER A 296 13.84 -22.68 -3.59
C SER A 296 13.37 -22.98 -2.16
N ARG A 297 12.38 -23.87 -1.98
CA ARG A 297 11.68 -24.08 -0.69
C ARG A 297 12.56 -24.09 0.57
N ASN A 298 13.73 -24.71 0.47
CA ASN A 298 14.66 -24.97 1.57
C ASN A 298 15.69 -23.85 1.81
N GLN A 299 15.66 -22.74 1.07
CA GLN A 299 16.55 -21.59 1.29
C GLN A 299 16.23 -20.89 2.62
N SER A 300 17.27 -20.29 3.24
CA SER A 300 17.17 -19.59 4.52
C SER A 300 18.35 -18.64 4.72
N GLY A 301 18.12 -17.53 5.42
CA GLY A 301 19.10 -16.49 5.72
C GLY A 301 19.18 -15.43 4.62
N ASN A 302 20.30 -14.71 4.61
CA ASN A 302 20.67 -13.74 3.59
C ASN A 302 21.33 -14.49 2.42
N VAL A 303 20.56 -14.77 1.37
CA VAL A 303 20.95 -15.63 0.23
C VAL A 303 20.37 -15.12 -1.09
N HIS A 304 21.15 -15.19 -2.17
CA HIS A 304 20.66 -14.97 -3.53
C HIS A 304 19.38 -15.79 -3.86
N PRO A 305 18.42 -15.21 -4.61
CA PRO A 305 17.30 -15.96 -5.18
C PRO A 305 17.77 -17.10 -6.09
N ALA A 306 17.02 -18.21 -6.11
CA ALA A 306 17.23 -19.28 -7.08
C ALA A 306 16.82 -18.87 -8.51
N ARG A 307 15.91 -17.90 -8.64
CA ARG A 307 15.56 -17.22 -9.90
C ARG A 307 15.11 -15.78 -9.63
N GLU A 308 15.38 -14.91 -10.58
CA GLU A 308 14.91 -13.52 -10.63
C GLU A 308 14.17 -13.31 -11.95
N LEU A 309 13.14 -12.46 -11.97
CA LEU A 309 12.47 -11.95 -13.16
C LEU A 309 12.31 -10.44 -13.02
N SER A 310 12.67 -9.68 -14.05
CA SER A 310 12.39 -8.25 -14.12
C SER A 310 10.91 -8.02 -14.40
N THR A 311 10.25 -7.33 -13.49
CA THR A 311 8.84 -6.97 -13.57
C THR A 311 8.70 -5.49 -13.92
N PRO A 312 7.51 -5.00 -14.31
CA PRO A 312 7.25 -3.56 -14.31
C PRO A 312 7.47 -2.97 -12.91
N HIS A 313 7.81 -1.68 -12.87
CA HIS A 313 7.78 -0.91 -11.63
C HIS A 313 6.35 -0.92 -11.05
N ARG A 314 6.21 -0.90 -9.72
CA ARG A 314 4.91 -0.99 -9.00
C ARG A 314 4.11 -2.27 -9.26
N THR A 315 4.77 -3.43 -9.24
CA THR A 315 4.07 -4.72 -9.31
C THR A 315 3.58 -5.12 -7.92
N TYR A 316 2.27 -5.35 -7.75
CA TYR A 316 1.67 -5.66 -6.45
C TYR A 316 1.41 -7.16 -6.25
N GLY A 317 0.36 -7.68 -6.90
CA GLY A 317 -0.21 -9.00 -6.66
C GLY A 317 0.30 -10.09 -7.59
N ILE A 318 0.18 -11.35 -7.18
CA ILE A 318 0.55 -12.54 -7.97
C ILE A 318 -0.53 -13.62 -7.91
N ALA A 319 -0.87 -14.19 -9.07
CA ALA A 319 -1.65 -15.43 -9.17
C ALA A 319 -1.14 -16.30 -10.33
N VAL A 320 -1.36 -17.61 -10.27
CA VAL A 320 -0.81 -18.57 -11.25
C VAL A 320 -1.87 -19.58 -11.72
N ASP A 321 -2.03 -19.69 -13.03
CA ASP A 321 -2.77 -20.75 -13.69
C ASP A 321 -1.86 -21.97 -13.87
N GLU A 322 -1.86 -22.85 -12.87
CA GLU A 322 -1.04 -24.07 -12.82
C GLU A 322 -1.31 -25.08 -13.94
N ALA A 323 -2.45 -24.96 -14.65
CA ALA A 323 -2.81 -25.81 -15.78
C ALA A 323 -2.26 -25.28 -17.11
N ARG A 324 -1.84 -24.01 -17.16
CA ARG A 324 -1.22 -23.36 -18.33
C ARG A 324 0.24 -22.96 -18.11
N ASP A 325 0.74 -23.11 -16.88
CA ASP A 325 1.99 -22.53 -16.38
C ASP A 325 2.08 -21.03 -16.73
N GLU A 326 1.00 -20.28 -16.51
CA GLU A 326 0.92 -18.82 -16.68
C GLU A 326 0.87 -18.12 -15.33
N MET A 327 1.69 -17.09 -15.15
CA MET A 327 1.78 -16.27 -13.94
C MET A 327 1.32 -14.85 -14.27
N LEU A 328 0.29 -14.38 -13.57
CA LEU A 328 -0.37 -13.10 -13.75
C LEU A 328 0.03 -12.18 -12.60
N LEU A 329 0.48 -10.97 -12.92
CA LEU A 329 0.91 -9.95 -11.96
C LEU A 329 0.14 -8.64 -12.20
N THR A 330 -0.39 -8.03 -11.15
CA THR A 330 -0.99 -6.69 -11.19
C THR A 330 0.07 -5.61 -11.05
N VAL A 331 -0.14 -4.48 -11.73
CA VAL A 331 0.76 -3.32 -11.73
C VAL A 331 -0.05 -2.06 -11.47
N GLN A 332 0.28 -1.32 -10.41
CA GLN A 332 -0.53 -0.22 -9.90
C GLN A 332 -0.58 0.99 -10.85
N ASP A 333 0.59 1.50 -11.26
CA ASP A 333 0.71 2.63 -12.18
C ASP A 333 1.86 2.41 -13.18
N PRO A 334 1.62 2.55 -14.51
CA PRO A 334 0.31 2.74 -15.13
C PRO A 334 -0.51 1.44 -15.12
N PRO A 335 -1.82 1.48 -14.82
CA PRO A 335 -2.59 0.30 -14.39
C PRO A 335 -2.70 -0.79 -15.45
N MET A 336 -2.29 -2.01 -15.10
CA MET A 336 -2.36 -3.19 -15.98
C MET A 336 -2.30 -4.52 -15.21
N VAL A 337 -2.63 -5.62 -15.90
CA VAL A 337 -2.19 -6.98 -15.53
C VAL A 337 -1.22 -7.49 -16.59
N VAL A 338 0.01 -7.82 -16.19
CA VAL A 338 1.00 -8.46 -17.05
C VAL A 338 1.01 -9.97 -16.82
N VAL A 339 1.11 -10.75 -17.89
CA VAL A 339 1.13 -12.22 -17.80
C VAL A 339 2.42 -12.75 -18.38
N TYR A 340 3.15 -13.53 -17.60
CA TYR A 340 4.38 -14.22 -17.98
C TYR A 340 4.15 -15.73 -18.01
N HIS A 341 5.05 -16.47 -18.66
CA HIS A 341 5.19 -17.89 -18.37
C HIS A 341 5.73 -18.06 -16.94
N LYS A 342 5.16 -18.97 -16.15
CA LYS A 342 5.48 -19.20 -14.73
C LYS A 342 6.97 -19.34 -14.44
N TYR A 343 7.71 -19.93 -15.39
CA TYR A 343 9.15 -20.18 -15.30
C TYR A 343 10.04 -19.11 -15.99
N ALA A 344 9.47 -17.96 -16.38
CA ALA A 344 10.20 -16.82 -16.96
C ALA A 344 11.26 -16.24 -16.00
N LYS A 345 12.36 -15.72 -16.55
CA LYS A 345 13.54 -15.25 -15.80
C LYS A 345 14.25 -14.06 -16.46
N GLY A 346 15.03 -13.33 -15.68
CA GLY A 346 15.87 -12.23 -16.17
C GLY A 346 15.04 -11.16 -16.88
N GLN A 347 15.19 -11.06 -18.21
CA GLN A 347 14.50 -10.10 -19.07
C GLN A 347 13.56 -10.79 -20.08
N ASP A 348 13.05 -11.99 -19.74
CA ASP A 348 11.97 -12.64 -20.48
C ASP A 348 10.73 -11.72 -20.56
N LYS A 349 10.02 -11.76 -21.69
CA LYS A 349 8.89 -10.86 -21.97
C LYS A 349 7.55 -11.44 -21.50
N PRO A 350 6.55 -10.59 -21.17
CA PRO A 350 5.20 -11.06 -20.93
C PRO A 350 4.61 -11.68 -22.20
N LEU A 351 3.81 -12.74 -22.01
CA LEU A 351 2.99 -13.42 -23.02
C LEU A 351 1.85 -12.52 -23.52
N ARG A 352 1.22 -11.78 -22.59
CA ARG A 352 0.16 -10.80 -22.85
C ARG A 352 0.12 -9.75 -21.74
N VAL A 353 -0.58 -8.65 -22.02
CA VAL A 353 -0.87 -7.59 -21.05
C VAL A 353 -2.34 -7.20 -21.22
N LEU A 354 -3.09 -7.09 -20.12
CA LEU A 354 -4.43 -6.49 -20.03
C LEU A 354 -4.27 -5.05 -19.58
N ARG A 355 -4.68 -4.09 -20.42
CA ARG A 355 -4.38 -2.66 -20.24
C ARG A 355 -5.22 -1.77 -21.17
N GLY A 356 -5.75 -0.68 -20.63
CA GLY A 356 -6.36 0.42 -21.40
C GLY A 356 -7.58 1.01 -20.72
N ASP A 357 -8.03 2.18 -21.19
CA ASP A 357 -9.12 2.96 -20.56
C ASP A 357 -10.44 2.18 -20.41
N ARG A 358 -10.73 1.19 -21.27
CA ARG A 358 -11.94 0.35 -21.15
C ARG A 358 -11.78 -0.81 -20.19
N THR A 359 -10.56 -1.12 -19.73
CA THR A 359 -10.32 -2.20 -18.76
C THR A 359 -10.87 -1.88 -17.38
N GLY A 360 -10.95 -0.60 -16.98
CA GLY A 360 -11.35 -0.22 -15.62
C GLY A 360 -10.38 -0.71 -14.54
N LEU A 361 -9.09 -0.88 -14.87
CA LEU A 361 -8.04 -1.11 -13.88
C LEU A 361 -7.63 0.24 -13.27
N GLU A 362 -7.79 0.38 -11.96
CA GLU A 362 -7.77 1.67 -11.27
C GLU A 362 -6.98 1.54 -9.96
N ASP A 363 -5.65 1.57 -10.08
CA ASP A 363 -4.69 1.17 -9.04
C ASP A 363 -4.89 -0.29 -8.57
N PRO A 364 -4.65 -1.27 -9.46
CA PRO A 364 -4.94 -2.67 -9.21
C PRO A 364 -3.94 -3.31 -8.23
N HIS A 365 -4.48 -3.81 -7.11
CA HIS A 365 -3.76 -4.47 -6.02
C HIS A 365 -3.90 -6.00 -6.12
N GLY A 366 -4.79 -6.63 -5.34
CA GLY A 366 -4.94 -8.08 -5.29
C GLY A 366 -5.47 -8.69 -6.58
N ILE A 367 -5.03 -9.91 -6.88
CA ILE A 367 -5.48 -10.71 -8.02
C ILE A 367 -5.83 -12.14 -7.55
N GLY A 368 -6.94 -12.68 -8.05
CA GLY A 368 -7.41 -14.03 -7.75
C GLY A 368 -8.01 -14.71 -8.97
N LEU A 369 -7.88 -16.04 -9.06
CA LEU A 369 -8.33 -16.82 -10.22
C LEU A 369 -9.43 -17.80 -9.84
N ASP A 370 -10.47 -17.86 -10.66
CA ASP A 370 -11.45 -18.94 -10.74
C ASP A 370 -11.18 -19.67 -12.06
N THR A 371 -10.23 -20.61 -12.02
CA THR A 371 -9.79 -21.40 -13.18
C THR A 371 -10.90 -22.30 -13.71
N LYS A 372 -11.79 -22.75 -12.81
CA LYS A 372 -12.98 -23.56 -13.08
C LYS A 372 -14.01 -22.84 -13.96
N ASN A 373 -14.28 -21.56 -13.71
CA ASN A 373 -15.16 -20.72 -14.55
C ASN A 373 -14.39 -19.87 -15.58
N GLY A 374 -13.05 -19.87 -15.54
CA GLY A 374 -12.18 -19.13 -16.45
C GLY A 374 -12.09 -17.63 -16.17
N TRP A 375 -12.29 -17.21 -14.92
CA TRP A 375 -12.31 -15.80 -14.50
C TRP A 375 -11.10 -15.36 -13.69
N MET A 376 -10.71 -14.11 -13.89
CA MET A 376 -9.69 -13.38 -13.11
C MET A 376 -10.39 -12.21 -12.41
N PHE A 377 -10.23 -12.13 -11.09
CA PHE A 377 -10.70 -11.04 -10.24
C PHE A 377 -9.51 -10.14 -9.92
N VAL A 378 -9.69 -8.83 -10.00
CA VAL A 378 -8.69 -7.83 -9.65
C VAL A 378 -9.32 -6.81 -8.70
N ALA A 379 -8.65 -6.49 -7.60
CA ALA A 379 -9.07 -5.46 -6.66
C ALA A 379 -8.42 -4.12 -7.04
N ASN A 380 -9.19 -3.04 -7.01
CA ASN A 380 -8.77 -1.70 -7.41
C ASN A 380 -8.97 -0.73 -6.24
N TYR A 381 -7.97 0.09 -5.93
CA TYR A 381 -8.08 1.13 -4.91
C TYR A 381 -8.85 2.37 -5.39
N GLY A 382 -8.97 2.57 -6.70
CA GLY A 382 -9.68 3.69 -7.32
C GLY A 382 -8.81 4.90 -7.63
N ASN A 383 -7.49 4.84 -7.42
CA ASN A 383 -6.57 5.92 -7.83
C ASN A 383 -6.31 5.82 -9.33
N VAL A 384 -6.53 6.90 -10.09
CA VAL A 384 -6.33 6.87 -11.55
C VAL A 384 -5.68 8.16 -12.04
N ALA A 385 -4.73 8.01 -12.94
CA ALA A 385 -4.25 9.09 -13.79
C ALA A 385 -4.44 8.73 -15.27
N ALA A 386 -4.65 9.73 -16.12
CA ALA A 386 -4.71 9.51 -17.56
C ALA A 386 -3.30 9.56 -18.16
N HIS A 387 -2.98 8.62 -19.04
CA HIS A 387 -1.69 8.55 -19.72
C HIS A 387 -1.85 8.89 -21.22
N PRO A 388 -0.86 9.47 -21.93
CA PRO A 388 -1.02 9.96 -23.31
C PRO A 388 -1.52 8.94 -24.33
N ASP A 389 -1.12 7.69 -24.16
CA ASP A 389 -1.26 6.54 -25.06
C ASP A 389 -1.84 5.30 -24.33
N GLY A 390 -2.53 5.51 -23.21
CA GLY A 390 -2.91 4.46 -22.27
C GLY A 390 -1.76 3.99 -21.35
N GLY A 391 -0.60 4.68 -21.37
CA GLY A 391 0.58 4.45 -20.51
C GLY A 391 1.59 3.49 -21.14
N GLY A 392 1.68 3.50 -22.47
CA GLY A 392 2.22 2.42 -23.27
C GLY A 392 3.70 2.11 -23.03
N ASN A 393 4.05 0.84 -23.20
CA ASN A 393 5.43 0.36 -23.26
C ASN A 393 6.33 0.62 -22.03
N SER A 394 5.75 0.87 -20.85
CA SER A 394 6.34 0.62 -19.53
C SER A 394 6.50 -0.90 -19.23
N LEU A 395 7.13 -1.59 -20.19
CA LEU A 395 7.90 -2.80 -19.92
C LEU A 395 9.09 -2.42 -19.00
N PRO A 396 9.68 -3.37 -18.24
CA PRO A 396 10.81 -3.10 -17.34
C PRO A 396 11.86 -2.16 -17.95
N GLY A 397 12.15 -1.05 -17.26
CA GLY A 397 13.11 -0.03 -17.70
C GLY A 397 12.55 1.24 -18.36
N ARG A 398 11.25 1.52 -18.30
CA ARG A 398 10.68 2.88 -18.51
C ARG A 398 9.80 3.28 -17.33
N GLY A 399 9.91 4.51 -16.84
CA GLY A 399 9.14 5.01 -15.70
C GLY A 399 8.50 6.38 -15.95
N TYR A 400 7.56 6.74 -15.07
CA TYR A 400 6.82 8.00 -14.75
C TYR A 400 6.64 9.16 -15.76
N ALA A 401 7.42 9.30 -16.84
CA ALA A 401 7.31 10.37 -17.84
C ALA A 401 6.02 10.30 -18.69
N GLU A 402 5.18 9.29 -18.44
CA GLU A 402 4.00 8.92 -19.22
C GLU A 402 2.67 9.30 -18.53
N MET A 403 2.67 10.02 -17.40
CA MET A 403 1.43 10.53 -16.76
C MET A 403 1.04 11.92 -17.29
N ARG A 404 -0.24 12.16 -17.62
CA ARG A 404 -0.73 13.51 -17.96
C ARG A 404 -0.87 14.35 -16.66
N PRO A 405 -0.13 15.46 -16.47
CA PRO A 405 -0.22 16.24 -15.23
C PRO A 405 -1.62 16.82 -15.01
N GLY A 406 -2.12 16.74 -13.77
CA GLY A 406 -3.45 17.24 -13.41
C GLY A 406 -4.62 16.38 -13.90
N SER A 407 -4.37 15.16 -14.40
CA SER A 407 -5.41 14.19 -14.78
C SER A 407 -5.81 13.21 -13.67
N GLY A 408 -5.20 13.34 -12.49
CA GLY A 408 -5.48 12.48 -11.34
C GLY A 408 -6.93 12.61 -10.88
N LYS A 409 -7.61 11.46 -10.73
CA LYS A 409 -8.96 11.32 -10.19
C LYS A 409 -8.97 10.20 -9.15
N PHE A 410 -9.95 10.24 -8.26
CA PHE A 410 -10.36 9.11 -7.44
C PHE A 410 -11.69 8.60 -7.99
N GLU A 411 -11.79 7.29 -8.16
CA GLU A 411 -13.04 6.57 -8.43
C GLU A 411 -13.35 5.66 -7.21
N PRO A 412 -14.54 5.04 -7.13
CA PRO A 412 -14.86 4.14 -6.04
C PRO A 412 -13.97 2.88 -6.03
N PRO A 413 -13.58 2.34 -4.86
CA PRO A 413 -12.87 1.08 -4.79
C PRO A 413 -13.74 -0.07 -5.31
N SER A 414 -13.18 -0.92 -6.15
CA SER A 414 -13.94 -1.90 -6.94
C SER A 414 -13.23 -3.25 -7.08
N ILE A 415 -13.99 -4.32 -7.34
CA ILE A 415 -13.46 -5.60 -7.83
C ILE A 415 -13.88 -5.76 -9.29
N THR A 416 -12.94 -5.70 -10.22
CA THR A 416 -13.18 -5.95 -11.65
C THR A 416 -12.94 -7.42 -11.99
N VAL A 417 -13.72 -7.96 -12.95
CA VAL A 417 -13.66 -9.38 -13.32
C VAL A 417 -13.54 -9.56 -14.82
N TYR A 418 -12.56 -10.35 -15.27
CA TYR A 418 -12.22 -10.58 -16.68
C TYR A 418 -12.15 -12.08 -16.98
N PRO A 419 -12.09 -12.52 -18.25
CA PRO A 419 -11.53 -13.83 -18.58
C PRO A 419 -10.05 -13.90 -18.17
N ILE A 420 -9.55 -15.06 -17.70
CA ILE A 420 -8.10 -15.23 -17.38
C ILE A 420 -7.20 -14.94 -18.59
N GLN A 421 -7.73 -15.15 -19.80
CA GLN A 421 -7.05 -14.94 -21.08
C GLN A 421 -7.27 -13.54 -21.67
N ALA A 422 -7.77 -12.58 -20.88
CA ALA A 422 -7.95 -11.19 -21.31
C ALA A 422 -6.62 -10.51 -21.69
N SER A 423 -6.66 -9.65 -22.70
CA SER A 423 -5.48 -8.94 -23.21
C SER A 423 -5.87 -7.65 -23.94
N GLY A 424 -4.91 -6.74 -24.09
CA GLY A 424 -5.13 -5.39 -24.60
C GLY A 424 -6.19 -4.66 -23.79
N ASP A 425 -6.95 -3.81 -24.47
CA ASP A 425 -8.02 -2.99 -23.90
C ASP A 425 -9.35 -3.79 -23.85
N THR A 426 -9.33 -4.91 -23.09
CA THR A 426 -10.50 -5.78 -22.88
C THR A 426 -11.32 -5.30 -21.68
N PRO A 427 -12.61 -4.95 -21.84
CA PRO A 427 -13.45 -4.53 -20.72
C PRO A 427 -13.78 -5.67 -19.76
N PRO A 428 -14.12 -5.35 -18.49
CA PRO A 428 -14.53 -6.35 -17.52
C PRO A 428 -15.89 -6.98 -17.89
N LEU A 429 -16.05 -8.26 -17.58
CA LEU A 429 -17.30 -9.00 -17.67
C LEU A 429 -18.35 -8.45 -16.67
N ARG A 430 -17.87 -7.94 -15.53
CA ARG A 430 -18.63 -7.35 -14.44
C ARG A 430 -17.68 -6.62 -13.49
N VAL A 431 -18.23 -5.69 -12.73
CA VAL A 431 -17.55 -4.93 -11.67
C VAL A 431 -18.40 -5.01 -10.42
N ILE A 432 -17.79 -5.23 -9.24
CA ILE A 432 -18.43 -5.09 -7.93
C ILE A 432 -17.95 -3.76 -7.35
N GLU A 433 -18.86 -2.81 -7.15
CA GLU A 433 -18.55 -1.42 -6.86
C GLU A 433 -19.72 -0.72 -6.15
N GLY A 434 -19.43 0.22 -5.24
CA GLY A 434 -20.42 1.12 -4.63
C GLY A 434 -20.67 0.87 -3.15
N LEU A 435 -21.42 1.77 -2.50
CA LEU A 435 -21.49 1.86 -1.03
C LEU A 435 -21.99 0.59 -0.32
N ASN A 436 -22.87 -0.21 -0.93
CA ASN A 436 -23.37 -1.46 -0.33
C ASN A 436 -22.27 -2.54 -0.22
N THR A 437 -21.26 -2.47 -1.10
CA THR A 437 -20.15 -3.45 -1.14
C THR A 437 -19.26 -3.36 0.08
N GLN A 438 -19.22 -2.21 0.77
CA GLN A 438 -18.33 -1.92 1.90
C GLN A 438 -16.82 -1.98 1.55
N LEU A 439 -16.47 -1.99 0.25
CA LEU A 439 -15.09 -1.92 -0.22
C LEU A 439 -14.44 -0.61 0.25
N ASN A 440 -13.26 -0.71 0.84
CA ASN A 440 -12.43 0.40 1.28
C ASN A 440 -10.97 -0.08 1.34
N TRP A 441 -10.18 0.30 0.32
CA TRP A 441 -8.83 -0.22 0.06
C TRP A 441 -8.81 -1.77 0.04
N PRO A 442 -9.42 -2.40 -0.98
CA PRO A 442 -9.38 -3.85 -1.14
C PRO A 442 -7.99 -4.29 -1.62
N ALA A 443 -7.21 -4.87 -0.71
CA ALA A 443 -5.86 -5.36 -0.95
C ALA A 443 -5.91 -6.75 -1.62
N HIS A 444 -5.45 -7.83 -0.97
CA HIS A 444 -5.46 -9.16 -1.57
C HIS A 444 -6.85 -9.77 -1.78
N ILE A 445 -6.94 -10.61 -2.81
CA ILE A 445 -8.06 -11.50 -3.12
C ILE A 445 -7.63 -12.95 -2.87
N SER A 446 -8.51 -13.77 -2.30
CA SER A 446 -8.40 -15.23 -2.33
C SER A 446 -9.72 -15.84 -2.82
N VAL A 447 -9.67 -16.81 -3.73
CA VAL A 447 -10.83 -17.40 -4.41
C VAL A 447 -11.07 -18.83 -3.92
N ASP A 448 -12.32 -19.13 -3.61
CA ASP A 448 -12.81 -20.44 -3.21
C ASP A 448 -13.65 -21.04 -4.35
N GLU A 449 -12.99 -21.76 -5.26
CA GLU A 449 -13.63 -22.39 -6.43
C GLU A 449 -14.61 -23.52 -6.06
N GLU A 450 -14.49 -24.09 -4.85
CA GLU A 450 -15.39 -25.15 -4.36
C GLU A 450 -16.76 -24.57 -4.02
N ARG A 451 -16.79 -23.42 -3.32
CA ARG A 451 -18.01 -22.73 -2.90
C ARG A 451 -18.49 -21.67 -3.88
N GLY A 452 -17.63 -21.22 -4.79
CA GLY A 452 -17.89 -20.08 -5.66
C GLY A 452 -17.86 -18.77 -4.88
N GLU A 453 -16.87 -18.58 -4.02
CA GLU A 453 -16.76 -17.41 -3.13
C GLU A 453 -15.44 -16.65 -3.35
N VAL A 454 -15.46 -15.33 -3.16
CA VAL A 454 -14.32 -14.44 -3.34
C VAL A 454 -14.13 -13.68 -2.04
N TYR A 455 -12.97 -13.87 -1.39
CA TYR A 455 -12.60 -13.29 -0.12
C TYR A 455 -11.66 -12.10 -0.36
N ILE A 456 -12.00 -10.94 0.19
CA ILE A 456 -11.26 -9.68 0.01
C ILE A 456 -10.68 -9.23 1.35
N ALA A 457 -9.37 -8.99 1.38
CA ALA A 457 -8.70 -8.28 2.46
C ALA A 457 -9.03 -6.78 2.33
N ASN A 458 -9.88 -6.25 3.21
CA ASN A 458 -10.46 -4.91 3.08
C ASN A 458 -9.78 -3.97 4.09
N ASP A 459 -8.58 -3.54 3.73
CA ASP A 459 -7.57 -2.93 4.60
C ASP A 459 -8.10 -1.70 5.34
N GLY A 460 -8.66 -0.76 4.57
CA GLY A 460 -9.12 0.53 5.07
C GLY A 460 -10.20 0.41 6.14
N ALA A 461 -10.93 -0.71 6.19
CA ALA A 461 -12.06 -0.94 7.08
C ALA A 461 -11.86 -2.06 8.12
N ASP A 462 -10.65 -2.57 8.35
CA ASP A 462 -10.35 -3.62 9.34
C ASP A 462 -11.27 -4.86 9.22
N SER A 463 -11.41 -5.41 8.00
CA SER A 463 -12.39 -6.47 7.74
C SER A 463 -11.98 -7.43 6.62
N ILE A 464 -12.57 -8.63 6.63
CA ILE A 464 -12.67 -9.47 5.42
C ILE A 464 -14.09 -9.39 4.89
N LEU A 465 -14.24 -9.13 3.59
CA LEU A 465 -15.51 -9.21 2.86
C LEU A 465 -15.54 -10.51 2.06
N VAL A 466 -16.73 -11.12 1.91
CA VAL A 466 -16.92 -12.29 1.05
C VAL A 466 -18.08 -12.07 0.09
N PHE A 467 -17.81 -12.15 -1.21
CA PHE A 467 -18.79 -12.12 -2.29
C PHE A 467 -18.92 -13.51 -2.93
N ARG A 468 -19.93 -13.74 -3.77
CA ARG A 468 -19.96 -14.88 -4.69
C ARG A 468 -19.15 -14.55 -5.94
N VAL A 469 -18.55 -15.54 -6.58
CA VAL A 469 -17.84 -15.37 -7.87
C VAL A 469 -18.75 -14.74 -8.95
N THR A 470 -20.06 -14.96 -8.89
CA THR A 470 -21.05 -14.43 -9.84
C THR A 470 -21.52 -13.00 -9.56
N ASP A 471 -21.10 -12.38 -8.45
CA ASP A 471 -21.65 -11.08 -8.02
C ASP A 471 -21.21 -9.90 -8.90
N SER A 472 -22.06 -8.87 -8.99
CA SER A 472 -21.89 -7.70 -9.87
C SER A 472 -22.70 -6.51 -9.37
N GLY A 473 -22.16 -5.31 -9.54
CA GLY A 473 -22.77 -4.03 -9.18
C GLY A 473 -22.68 -3.71 -7.67
N ASN A 474 -23.55 -2.80 -7.22
CA ASN A 474 -23.62 -2.31 -5.85
C ASN A 474 -24.35 -3.28 -4.92
N VAL A 475 -23.76 -4.47 -4.75
CA VAL A 475 -24.30 -5.58 -3.92
C VAL A 475 -23.68 -5.63 -2.54
N THR A 476 -24.43 -6.13 -1.56
CA THR A 476 -23.90 -6.40 -0.22
C THR A 476 -23.03 -7.67 -0.20
N PRO A 477 -21.93 -7.70 0.58
CA PRO A 477 -21.20 -8.94 0.85
C PRO A 477 -22.11 -10.04 1.38
N THR A 478 -21.84 -11.28 0.96
CA THR A 478 -22.52 -12.49 1.48
C THR A 478 -22.08 -12.80 2.91
N ARG A 479 -20.82 -12.48 3.27
CA ARG A 479 -20.34 -12.44 4.67
C ARG A 479 -19.40 -11.26 4.88
N VAL A 480 -19.32 -10.80 6.14
CA VAL A 480 -18.31 -9.86 6.63
C VAL A 480 -17.73 -10.45 7.91
N LEU A 481 -16.41 -10.50 8.04
CA LEU A 481 -15.69 -10.83 9.27
C LEU A 481 -15.05 -9.54 9.78
N LYS A 482 -15.60 -8.97 10.87
CA LYS A 482 -15.22 -7.67 11.44
C LYS A 482 -15.63 -7.58 12.90
N GLY A 483 -14.77 -7.00 13.73
CA GLY A 483 -15.07 -6.70 15.13
C GLY A 483 -13.85 -6.81 16.06
N PRO A 484 -13.97 -6.42 17.34
CA PRO A 484 -12.86 -6.40 18.29
C PRO A 484 -12.30 -7.80 18.61
N LYS A 485 -13.13 -8.85 18.66
CA LYS A 485 -12.67 -10.23 18.95
C LYS A 485 -11.96 -10.86 17.77
N THR A 486 -12.24 -10.42 16.53
CA THR A 486 -11.54 -10.90 15.33
C THR A 486 -10.03 -10.62 15.40
N GLN A 487 -9.63 -9.53 16.08
CA GLN A 487 -8.27 -8.98 16.08
C GLN A 487 -7.72 -8.57 14.71
N ILE A 488 -8.59 -8.41 13.69
CA ILE A 488 -8.20 -7.90 12.38
C ILE A 488 -7.79 -6.43 12.49
N ARG A 489 -6.63 -6.03 11.94
CA ARG A 489 -6.17 -4.63 11.85
C ARG A 489 -5.28 -4.42 10.62
N ASN A 490 -5.70 -3.55 9.70
CA ASN A 490 -5.07 -3.38 8.38
C ASN A 490 -4.80 -4.76 7.70
N PRO A 491 -5.84 -5.51 7.34
CA PRO A 491 -5.70 -6.77 6.62
C PRO A 491 -5.28 -6.52 5.17
N THR A 492 -4.04 -6.83 4.87
CA THR A 492 -3.42 -6.67 3.54
C THR A 492 -3.32 -8.00 2.78
N GLY A 493 -3.06 -9.10 3.49
CA GLY A 493 -2.93 -10.45 2.91
C GLY A 493 -4.02 -11.42 3.38
N ILE A 494 -4.45 -12.31 2.49
CA ILE A 494 -5.51 -13.31 2.76
C ILE A 494 -5.30 -14.60 1.97
N TYR A 495 -5.54 -15.75 2.60
CA TYR A 495 -5.48 -17.07 1.96
C TYR A 495 -6.57 -18.01 2.49
N VAL A 496 -7.36 -18.60 1.59
CA VAL A 496 -8.33 -19.65 1.89
C VAL A 496 -7.67 -21.03 1.78
N ASP A 497 -7.44 -21.69 2.92
CA ASP A 497 -6.97 -23.09 2.95
C ASP A 497 -8.19 -24.01 2.80
N THR A 498 -8.47 -24.42 1.57
CA THR A 498 -9.58 -25.34 1.25
C THR A 498 -9.37 -26.72 1.88
N VAL A 499 -8.13 -27.21 1.91
CA VAL A 499 -7.71 -28.54 2.38
C VAL A 499 -7.95 -28.72 3.88
N ASN A 500 -7.63 -27.70 4.69
CA ASN A 500 -7.81 -27.72 6.13
C ASN A 500 -9.08 -26.99 6.60
N ASN A 501 -9.85 -26.40 5.67
CA ASN A 501 -11.05 -25.60 5.93
C ASN A 501 -10.78 -24.40 6.87
N GLU A 502 -9.67 -23.71 6.62
CA GLU A 502 -9.22 -22.54 7.37
C GLU A 502 -9.15 -21.28 6.49
N LEU A 503 -9.18 -20.10 7.14
CA LEU A 503 -8.90 -18.81 6.53
C LEU A 503 -7.73 -18.19 7.28
N VAL A 504 -6.66 -17.80 6.58
CA VAL A 504 -5.50 -17.11 7.16
C VAL A 504 -5.48 -15.67 6.66
N VAL A 505 -5.28 -14.72 7.58
CA VAL A 505 -5.21 -13.28 7.32
C VAL A 505 -3.89 -12.73 7.85
N ALA A 506 -3.17 -11.99 7.02
CA ALA A 506 -2.02 -11.17 7.41
C ALA A 506 -2.51 -9.77 7.82
N ASN A 507 -2.11 -9.32 9.01
CA ASN A 507 -2.50 -8.02 9.56
C ASN A 507 -1.25 -7.16 9.72
N MET A 508 -1.08 -6.20 8.81
CA MET A 508 0.01 -5.23 8.87
C MET A 508 -0.10 -4.37 10.13
N GLY A 509 -1.34 -4.08 10.57
CA GLY A 509 -1.63 -3.08 11.59
C GLY A 509 -1.42 -3.49 13.05
N ASN A 510 -1.02 -4.74 13.35
CA ASN A 510 -0.85 -5.20 14.74
C ASN A 510 0.15 -6.36 14.97
N HIS A 511 1.04 -6.64 14.00
CA HIS A 511 2.06 -7.72 14.07
C HIS A 511 1.48 -9.15 14.20
N ARG A 512 0.38 -9.47 13.50
CA ARG A 512 -0.30 -10.79 13.61
C ARG A 512 -0.66 -11.38 12.26
N ALA A 513 -0.44 -12.68 12.11
CA ALA A 513 -1.31 -13.49 11.28
C ALA A 513 -2.42 -14.07 12.17
N THR A 514 -3.66 -14.04 11.69
CA THR A 514 -4.83 -14.58 12.38
C THR A 514 -5.48 -15.67 11.54
N VAL A 515 -5.79 -16.81 12.17
CA VAL A 515 -6.41 -17.96 11.52
C VAL A 515 -7.82 -18.15 12.04
N TYR A 516 -8.78 -18.37 11.15
CA TYR A 516 -10.20 -18.60 11.45
C TYR A 516 -10.69 -19.89 10.76
N PRO A 517 -11.86 -20.43 11.13
CA PRO A 517 -12.59 -21.36 10.26
C PRO A 517 -12.91 -20.68 8.92
N ARG A 518 -12.79 -21.39 7.79
CA ARG A 518 -13.02 -20.86 6.43
C ARG A 518 -14.38 -20.17 6.23
N ALA A 519 -15.39 -20.50 7.02
CA ALA A 519 -16.74 -19.91 6.98
C ALA A 519 -17.00 -18.83 8.06
N ALA A 520 -15.97 -18.27 8.70
CA ALA A 520 -16.11 -17.27 9.77
C ALA A 520 -16.83 -15.99 9.31
N GLN A 521 -17.59 -15.37 10.23
CA GLN A 521 -18.37 -14.15 10.01
C GLN A 521 -18.63 -13.38 11.31
N GLY A 522 -19.05 -12.13 11.20
CA GLY A 522 -19.27 -11.23 12.33
C GLY A 522 -18.01 -11.05 13.17
N ASP A 523 -18.18 -11.00 14.48
CA ASP A 523 -17.09 -10.83 15.46
C ASP A 523 -16.53 -12.20 15.93
N THR A 524 -16.19 -13.08 14.99
CA THR A 524 -15.63 -14.41 15.26
C THR A 524 -14.15 -14.31 15.67
N PRO A 525 -13.74 -14.82 16.85
CA PRO A 525 -12.34 -14.81 17.26
C PRO A 525 -11.47 -15.79 16.45
N PRO A 526 -10.16 -15.54 16.33
CA PRO A 526 -9.24 -16.45 15.66
C PRO A 526 -9.02 -17.74 16.46
N ILE A 527 -8.89 -18.87 15.77
CA ILE A 527 -8.55 -20.19 16.32
C ILE A 527 -7.04 -20.35 16.56
N ARG A 528 -6.20 -19.61 15.83
CA ARG A 528 -4.75 -19.48 16.05
C ARG A 528 -4.28 -18.07 15.71
N ILE A 529 -3.24 -17.60 16.38
CA ILE A 529 -2.58 -16.32 16.14
C ILE A 529 -1.07 -16.58 16.01
N ILE A 530 -0.41 -16.01 15.01
CA ILE A 530 1.05 -16.00 14.89
C ILE A 530 1.50 -14.54 15.09
N ARG A 531 2.10 -14.23 16.24
CA ARG A 531 2.60 -12.88 16.59
C ARG A 531 4.10 -12.76 16.35
N THR A 532 4.54 -11.60 15.86
CA THR A 532 5.97 -11.23 15.73
C THR A 532 6.42 -10.20 16.76
N ALA A 533 5.47 -9.57 17.46
CA ALA A 533 5.70 -8.67 18.57
C ALA A 533 4.93 -9.11 19.84
N ALA A 534 5.28 -8.49 20.97
CA ALA A 534 4.56 -8.69 22.23
C ALA A 534 3.08 -8.28 22.09
N ASP A 535 2.22 -8.83 22.94
CA ASP A 535 0.82 -8.42 22.93
C ASP A 535 0.70 -6.94 23.31
N GLY A 536 -0.17 -6.20 22.60
CA GLY A 536 -0.29 -4.74 22.72
C GLY A 536 0.85 -3.90 22.10
N THR A 537 1.88 -4.48 21.46
CA THR A 537 2.88 -3.66 20.74
C THR A 537 2.22 -2.88 19.58
N PRO A 538 2.38 -1.55 19.50
CA PRO A 538 1.89 -0.76 18.37
C PRO A 538 2.75 -0.99 17.13
N ALA A 539 2.13 -1.42 16.03
CA ALA A 539 2.77 -1.39 14.71
C ALA A 539 2.84 0.04 14.19
N LEU A 540 3.97 0.44 13.60
CA LEU A 540 4.13 1.79 13.07
C LEU A 540 3.33 2.03 11.78
N GLN A 541 2.93 0.94 11.10
CA GLN A 541 2.19 0.94 9.82
C GLN A 541 2.92 1.68 8.67
N ILE A 542 4.25 1.81 8.78
CA ILE A 542 5.08 2.55 7.82
C ILE A 542 5.23 1.73 6.53
N GLY A 543 4.78 2.31 5.41
CA GLY A 543 5.13 1.88 4.07
C GLY A 543 6.33 2.69 3.56
N ASN A 544 6.14 3.50 2.52
CA ASN A 544 7.19 4.32 1.92
C ASN A 544 7.04 5.82 2.26
N PRO A 545 7.66 6.34 3.34
CA PRO A 545 7.49 7.72 3.78
C PRO A 545 8.25 8.71 2.88
N GLY A 546 7.58 9.15 1.80
CA GLY A 546 8.14 10.05 0.78
C GLY A 546 8.51 11.48 1.24
N ALA A 547 8.32 11.83 2.51
CA ALA A 547 8.68 13.13 3.08
C ALA A 547 9.11 12.99 4.55
N VAL A 548 9.96 13.92 5.02
CA VAL A 548 10.31 14.09 6.44
C VAL A 548 10.44 15.59 6.77
N ALA A 549 10.13 15.96 8.01
CA ALA A 549 10.36 17.30 8.55
C ALA A 549 11.21 17.24 9.83
N TYR A 550 11.80 18.37 10.24
CA TYR A 550 12.58 18.46 11.47
C TYR A 550 12.06 19.62 12.34
N ASP A 551 11.47 19.29 13.50
CA ASP A 551 11.00 20.26 14.47
C ASP A 551 12.16 20.73 15.36
N THR A 552 12.73 21.87 14.96
CA THR A 552 13.80 22.57 15.71
C THR A 552 13.44 23.02 17.12
N LYS A 553 12.15 22.98 17.53
CA LYS A 553 11.72 23.30 18.90
C LYS A 553 11.64 22.07 19.79
N ARG A 554 11.33 20.90 19.22
CA ARG A 554 11.24 19.61 19.92
C ARG A 554 12.53 18.77 19.83
N ASP A 555 13.42 19.09 18.88
CA ASP A 555 14.60 18.27 18.53
C ASP A 555 14.18 16.88 18.03
N GLU A 556 13.21 16.88 17.12
CA GLU A 556 12.52 15.69 16.60
C GLU A 556 12.44 15.69 15.06
N ILE A 557 12.71 14.55 14.45
CA ILE A 557 12.33 14.29 13.05
C ILE A 557 10.88 13.80 13.06
N LEU A 558 10.03 14.46 12.28
CA LEU A 558 8.64 14.10 12.04
C LEU A 558 8.53 13.35 10.72
N VAL A 559 8.01 12.11 10.78
CA VAL A 559 7.79 11.26 9.62
C VAL A 559 6.27 11.03 9.46
N PRO A 560 5.62 11.57 8.40
CA PRO A 560 4.25 11.25 8.04
C PRO A 560 4.16 9.89 7.32
N ASN A 561 3.05 9.17 7.54
CA ASN A 561 2.67 7.95 6.82
C ASN A 561 1.15 7.71 6.84
#